data_AF-A0A4Y7S1J1-F1
#
_entry.id   AF-A0A4Y7S1J1-F1
#
_cell.length_a   1.000
_cell.length_b   1.000
_cell.length_c   1.000
_cell.angle_alpha   90.00
_cell.angle_beta   90.00
_cell.angle_gamma   90.00
#
_symmetry.space_group_name_H-M   'P 1'
#
loop_
_entity.id
_entity.type
_entity.pdbx_description
1 polymer ?
#
loop_
_entity_poly.entity_id
_entity_poly.type
_entity_poly.pdbx_seq_one_letter_code
_entity_poly.pdbx_strand_id
1 'polypeptide(L)' 'MTGDKTERNPRGAGRKLKPPDQKYKSHNIKFLPGEWEKIKELALSAGLSASEYVRKKALER' A
#
# COMPACT_ATOMS: atom_id res chain seq x y z
N MET A 1 16.98 30.01 -7.00
CA MET A 1 16.89 28.90 -6.03
C MET A 1 15.51 28.27 -6.22
N THR A 2 15.43 27.19 -6.98
CA THR A 2 14.18 26.53 -7.37
C THR A 2 13.67 25.72 -6.20
N GLY A 3 12.44 25.98 -5.76
CA GLY A 3 11.87 25.40 -4.56
C GLY A 3 11.68 23.89 -4.67
N ASP A 4 11.98 23.18 -3.58
CA ASP A 4 11.56 21.80 -3.42
C ASP A 4 10.93 21.64 -2.03
N LYS A 5 9.65 22.00 -1.96
CA LYS A 5 8.80 21.76 -0.79
C LYS A 5 8.59 20.25 -0.71
N THR A 6 9.52 19.54 -0.10
CA THR A 6 9.36 18.12 0.19
C THR A 6 8.11 17.93 1.05
N GLU A 7 7.06 17.42 0.40
CA GLU A 7 5.78 17.10 0.99
C GLU A 7 6.00 16.16 2.19
N ARG A 8 5.71 16.68 3.38
CA ARG A 8 5.77 15.93 4.64
C ARG A 8 4.87 14.70 4.50
N ASN A 9 5.45 13.51 4.68
CA ASN A 9 4.74 12.24 4.69
C ASN A 9 3.68 12.23 5.81
N PRO A 10 2.37 12.20 5.48
CA PRO A 10 1.32 12.20 6.50
C PRO A 10 1.20 10.87 7.26
N ARG A 11 1.98 9.84 6.91
CA ARG A 11 1.86 8.47 7.42
C ARG A 11 3.04 7.97 8.27
N GLY A 12 4.02 8.82 8.58
CA GLY A 12 5.09 8.47 9.51
C GLY A 12 6.29 9.41 9.45
N ALA A 13 6.71 9.91 10.61
CA ALA A 13 7.86 10.80 10.75
C ALA A 13 9.15 10.11 10.26
N GLY A 14 9.85 10.73 9.30
CA GLY A 14 11.22 10.37 8.90
C GLY A 14 11.42 9.81 7.49
N ARG A 15 10.36 9.41 6.76
CA ARG A 15 10.49 8.94 5.36
C ARG A 15 10.05 10.03 4.38
N LYS A 16 10.97 10.51 3.54
CA LYS A 16 10.65 11.40 2.41
C LYS A 16 9.72 10.66 1.44
N LEU A 17 8.68 11.34 0.97
CA LEU A 17 7.88 10.82 -0.14
C LEU A 17 8.79 10.74 -1.37
N LYS A 18 8.78 9.60 -2.05
CA LYS A 18 9.44 9.46 -3.34
C LYS A 18 8.70 10.31 -4.39
N PRO A 19 9.42 10.92 -5.33
CA PRO A 19 8.79 11.62 -6.44
C PRO A 19 7.96 10.64 -7.32
N PRO A 20 6.95 11.15 -8.06
CA PRO A 20 5.94 10.31 -8.72
C PRO A 20 6.49 9.35 -9.79
N ASP A 21 7.64 9.68 -10.36
CA ASP A 21 8.41 8.91 -11.33
C ASP A 21 9.15 7.71 -10.70
N GLN A 22 9.34 7.72 -9.38
CA GLN A 22 10.07 6.69 -8.66
C GLN A 22 9.16 5.74 -7.89
N LYS A 23 9.10 4.49 -8.35
CA LYS A 23 8.34 3.44 -7.66
C LYS A 23 8.97 3.09 -6.29
N TYR A 24 8.12 2.82 -5.30
CA TYR A 24 8.55 2.22 -4.04
C TYR A 24 8.97 0.76 -4.26
N LYS A 25 9.86 0.26 -3.40
CA LYS A 25 10.24 -1.16 -3.43
C LYS A 25 9.00 -2.02 -3.14
N SER A 26 8.85 -3.12 -3.88
CA SER A 26 7.84 -4.13 -3.57
C SER A 26 8.11 -4.71 -2.18
N HIS A 27 7.04 -4.99 -1.44
CA HIS A 27 7.11 -5.68 -0.17
C HIS A 27 6.55 -7.09 -0.35
N ASN A 28 7.28 -8.09 0.14
CA ASN A 28 6.78 -9.46 0.18
C ASN A 28 6.09 -9.67 1.54
N ILE A 29 4.85 -10.14 1.52
CA ILE A 29 4.02 -10.34 2.71
C ILE A 29 3.64 -11.81 2.72
N LYS A 30 3.88 -12.47 3.86
CA LYS A 30 3.49 -13.86 4.09
C LYS A 30 2.18 -13.87 4.86
N PHE A 31 1.28 -14.75 4.46
CA PHE A 31 0.00 -15.01 5.14
C PHE A 31 0.06 -16.38 5.82
N LEU A 32 -0.74 -16.57 6.86
CA LEU A 32 -0.92 -17.88 7.46
C LEU A 32 -1.69 -18.81 6.50
N PRO A 33 -1.60 -20.14 6.71
CA PRO A 33 -2.38 -21.10 5.93
C PRO A 33 -3.88 -20.77 5.99
N GLY A 34 -4.53 -20.65 4.82
CA GLY A 34 -5.96 -20.36 4.70
C GLY A 34 -6.36 -18.88 4.80
N GLU A 35 -5.51 -17.99 5.30
CA GLU A 35 -5.81 -16.54 5.28
C GLU A 35 -5.78 -15.99 3.85
N TRP A 36 -4.86 -16.49 3.02
CA TRP A 36 -4.74 -16.02 1.65
C TRP A 36 -5.98 -16.34 0.81
N GLU A 37 -6.58 -17.51 0.99
CA GLU A 37 -7.81 -17.88 0.28
C GLU A 37 -8.99 -16.99 0.71
N LYS A 38 -9.13 -16.73 2.03
CA LYS A 38 -10.14 -15.78 2.53
C LYS A 38 -9.96 -14.38 1.94
N ILE A 39 -8.72 -13.91 1.82
CA ILE A 39 -8.44 -12.59 1.23
C ILE A 39 -8.84 -12.55 -0.24
N LYS A 40 -8.60 -13.63 -1.00
CA LYS A 40 -9.03 -13.71 -2.41
C LYS A 40 -10.56 -13.67 -2.52
N GLU A 41 -11.26 -14.44 -1.70
CA GLU A 41 -12.73 -14.46 -1.69
C GLU A 41 -13.30 -13.07 -1.37
N LEU A 42 -12.80 -12.42 -0.32
CA LEU A 42 -13.22 -11.07 0.05
C LEU A 42 -12.90 -10.04 -1.04
N ALA A 43 -11.75 -10.17 -1.70
CA ALA A 43 -11.37 -9.30 -2.80
C ALA A 43 -12.31 -9.48 -4.00
N LEU A 44 -12.66 -10.73 -4.35
CA LEU A 44 -13.62 -11.05 -5.40
C LEU A 44 -15.02 -10.50 -5.08
N SER A 45 -15.49 -10.66 -3.85
CA SER A 45 -16.77 -10.06 -3.41
C SER A 45 -16.77 -8.54 -3.48
N ALA A 46 -15.61 -7.90 -3.30
CA ALA A 46 -15.45 -6.45 -3.43
C ALA A 46 -15.20 -5.99 -4.88
N GLY A 47 -15.10 -6.90 -5.85
CA GLY A 47 -14.75 -6.59 -7.23
C GLY A 47 -13.33 -6.03 -7.41
N LEU A 48 -12.42 -6.33 -6.48
CA LEU A 48 -11.04 -5.84 -6.47
C LEU A 48 -10.05 -6.98 -6.68
N SER A 49 -8.84 -6.67 -7.17
CA SER A 49 -7.75 -7.63 -7.08
C SER A 49 -7.33 -7.83 -5.61
N ALA A 50 -6.82 -9.01 -5.25
CA ALA A 50 -6.36 -9.30 -3.89
C ALA A 50 -5.33 -8.26 -3.38
N SER A 51 -4.41 -7.83 -4.24
CA SER A 51 -3.40 -6.80 -3.91
C SER A 51 -4.03 -5.43 -3.63
N GLU A 52 -5.05 -5.03 -4.39
CA GLU A 52 -5.77 -3.78 -4.16
C GLU A 52 -6.61 -3.83 -2.90
N TYR A 53 -7.27 -4.96 -2.66
CA TYR A 53 -8.03 -5.19 -1.45
C TYR A 53 -7.14 -5.05 -0.20
N VAL A 54 -5.98 -5.70 -0.19
CA VAL A 54 -5.00 -5.60 0.91
C VAL A 54 -4.52 -4.16 1.10
N ARG A 55 -4.18 -3.45 0.01
CA ARG A 55 -3.75 -2.04 0.11
C ARG A 55 -4.86 -1.15 0.65
N LYS A 56 -6.09 -1.28 0.15
CA LYS A 56 -7.23 -0.47 0.59
C LYS A 56 -7.47 -0.69 2.08
N LYS A 57 -7.57 -1.95 2.52
CA LYS A 57 -7.77 -2.31 3.93
C LYS A 57 -6.63 -1.86 4.84
N ALA A 58 -5.38 -1.92 4.38
CA ALA A 58 -4.23 -1.44 5.17
C ALA A 58 -4.17 0.09 5.32
N LEU A 59 -4.88 0.83 4.46
CA LEU A 59 -4.90 2.29 4.45
C LEU A 59 -6.18 2.90 5.05
N GLU A 60 -7.26 2.12 5.19
CA GLU A 60 -8.44 2.47 5.97
C GLU A 60 -8.00 2.60 7.44
N ARG A 61 -7.84 3.85 7.91
CA ARG A 61 -7.53 4.23 9.29
C ARG A 61 -8.63 5.15 9.80
#